data_AF-M0J205-F1
#
_entry.id   AF-M0J205-F1
#
_cell.length_a   1.000
_cell.length_b   1.000
_cell.length_c   1.000
_cell.angle_alpha   90.00
_cell.angle_beta   90.00
_cell.angle_gamma   90.00
#
_symmetry.space_group_name_H-M   'P 1'
#
loop_
_entity.id
_entity.type
_entity.pdbx_description
1 polymer ?
#
loop_
_entity_poly.entity_id
_entity_poly.type
_entity_poly.pdbx_seq_one_letter_code
_entity_poly.pdbx_strand_id
1 'polypeptide(L)'
;MSVDETQEYNPVSGVQQAAESLLSREFSPSVGHTTAVLSGCAFAPSLLTFWFVNGLLDFSTALVIGSASAGGGLVVRLIAYVLLVPTFLALRVGYYLAHPVHRRAVFAGVCPNATLLSLDWFSVGILATGLPLAFQRLGPWVGANTVYLLGLFVLPRLMSGRRETGLKVGSLVVGTVLFLYANYGAVVAGVMGLPAPAALLGPIATMTLSEATTASLLRMTNSVVIGPVFVALLALSMNRILTRPELTEIPVFRRTLPRRDPAQVVLTSAAVGTLFYLGVVAVSGGSVVVIP
;
A
#
# COMPACT_ATOMS: atom_id res chain seq x y z
N MET A 1 8.07 18.61 -74.21
CA MET A 1 6.67 18.87 -73.81
C MET A 1 6.18 17.64 -73.07
N SER A 2 6.17 17.68 -71.74
CA SER A 2 5.27 16.90 -70.88
C SER A 2 5.48 17.41 -69.47
N VAL A 3 4.57 18.29 -69.08
CA VAL A 3 4.33 18.75 -67.72
C VAL A 3 3.71 17.57 -66.96
N ASP A 4 4.22 17.28 -65.78
CA ASP A 4 3.53 16.68 -64.63
C ASP A 4 4.57 16.61 -63.49
N GLU A 5 4.31 16.96 -62.24
CA GLU A 5 3.10 17.32 -61.54
C GLU A 5 3.65 18.07 -60.31
N THR A 6 3.20 19.30 -60.06
CA THR A 6 3.51 19.98 -58.79
C THR A 6 2.84 19.20 -57.68
N GLN A 7 3.56 18.25 -57.11
CA GLN A 7 3.18 17.52 -55.92
C GLN A 7 2.97 18.55 -54.82
N GLU A 8 1.70 18.85 -54.56
CA GLU A 8 1.26 19.82 -53.57
C GLU A 8 1.78 19.35 -52.21
N TYR A 9 2.89 19.96 -51.77
CA TYR A 9 3.52 19.65 -50.49
C TYR A 9 2.53 20.07 -49.40
N ASN A 10 1.76 19.10 -48.92
CA ASN A 10 0.80 19.33 -47.87
C ASN A 10 1.54 19.26 -46.53
N PRO A 11 1.85 20.40 -45.88
CA PRO A 11 2.71 20.42 -44.71
C PRO A 11 2.11 19.62 -43.54
N VAL A 12 0.78 19.48 -43.52
CA VAL A 12 0.05 18.71 -42.50
C VAL A 12 0.37 17.21 -42.58
N SER A 13 0.46 16.63 -43.80
CA SER A 13 0.79 15.22 -43.96
C SER A 13 2.27 14.94 -43.67
N GLY A 14 3.16 15.89 -43.98
CA GLY A 14 4.58 15.80 -43.61
C GLY A 14 4.81 15.84 -42.10
N VAL A 15 4.07 16.69 -41.37
CA VAL A 15 4.13 16.77 -39.90
C VAL A 15 3.51 15.53 -39.25
N GLN A 16 2.41 15.00 -39.79
CA GLN A 16 1.81 13.74 -39.30
C GLN A 16 2.77 12.55 -39.49
N GLN A 17 3.38 12.40 -40.67
CA GLN A 17 4.35 11.33 -40.92
C GLN A 17 5.61 11.48 -40.06
N ALA A 18 6.10 12.71 -39.87
CA ALA A 18 7.21 12.97 -38.97
C ALA A 18 6.86 12.60 -37.51
N ALA A 19 5.66 12.96 -37.05
CA ALA A 19 5.16 12.62 -35.72
C ALA A 19 4.97 11.10 -35.54
N GLU A 20 4.39 10.39 -36.51
CA GLU A 20 4.30 8.92 -36.49
C GLU A 20 5.67 8.26 -36.49
N SER A 21 6.63 8.78 -37.26
CA SER A 21 8.01 8.25 -37.28
C SER A 21 8.75 8.47 -35.96
N LEU A 22 8.50 9.59 -35.29
CA LEU A 22 9.06 9.90 -33.98
C LEU A 22 8.43 9.04 -32.89
N LEU A 23 7.10 8.95 -32.86
CA LEU A 23 6.35 8.10 -31.93
C LEU A 23 6.72 6.63 -32.09
N SER A 24 6.81 6.12 -33.32
CA SER A 24 7.19 4.73 -33.58
C SER A 24 8.63 4.42 -33.16
N ARG A 25 9.56 5.40 -33.26
CA ARG A 25 10.91 5.26 -32.72
C ARG A 25 10.94 5.32 -31.19
N GLU A 26 10.18 6.21 -30.56
CA GLU A 26 10.12 6.37 -29.10
C GLU A 26 9.45 5.19 -28.39
N PHE A 27 8.47 4.55 -29.03
CA PHE A 27 7.78 3.34 -28.54
C PHE A 27 8.35 2.04 -29.12
N SER A 28 9.48 2.08 -29.83
CA SER A 28 10.15 0.87 -30.31
C SER A 28 10.61 0.00 -29.12
N PRO A 29 10.36 -1.31 -29.13
CA PRO A 29 10.78 -2.23 -28.06
C PRO A 29 12.29 -2.31 -27.84
N SER A 30 13.09 -2.01 -28.86
CA SER A 30 14.55 -2.19 -28.85
C SER A 30 15.36 -0.90 -28.82
N VAL A 31 14.77 0.24 -29.21
CA VAL A 31 15.48 1.53 -29.37
C VAL A 31 14.75 2.71 -28.73
N GLY A 32 13.50 2.51 -28.31
CA GLY A 32 12.65 3.57 -27.79
C GLY A 32 12.99 3.93 -26.35
N HIS A 33 13.38 5.19 -26.12
CA HIS A 33 13.63 5.71 -24.78
C HIS A 33 12.38 5.61 -23.89
N THR A 34 11.19 5.84 -24.45
CA THR A 34 9.91 5.75 -23.74
C THR A 34 9.58 4.31 -23.38
N THR A 35 9.85 3.35 -24.27
CA THR A 35 9.69 1.93 -23.96
C THR A 35 10.70 1.47 -22.93
N ALA A 36 11.95 1.90 -22.97
CA ALA A 36 12.95 1.54 -21.96
C ALA A 36 12.61 2.13 -20.57
N VAL A 37 12.12 3.37 -20.53
CA VAL A 37 11.62 4.00 -19.30
C VAL A 37 10.37 3.27 -18.79
N LEU A 38 9.40 3.02 -19.66
CA LEU A 38 8.14 2.41 -19.28
C LEU A 38 8.31 0.94 -18.91
N SER A 39 9.04 0.14 -19.67
CA SER A 39 9.20 -1.32 -19.44
C SER A 39 10.35 -1.71 -18.51
N GLY A 40 11.39 -0.85 -18.39
CA GLY A 40 12.56 -1.13 -17.54
C GLY A 40 12.56 -0.34 -16.23
N CYS A 41 12.30 0.97 -16.28
CA CYS A 41 12.50 1.86 -15.13
C CYS A 41 11.20 2.17 -14.35
N ALA A 42 10.04 2.10 -15.00
CA ALA A 42 8.73 2.42 -14.45
C ALA A 42 7.89 1.15 -14.19
N PHE A 43 7.62 0.32 -15.19
CA PHE A 43 7.01 -1.02 -15.06
C PHE A 43 8.06 -2.06 -14.66
N ALA A 44 8.53 -1.97 -13.42
CA ALA A 44 9.19 -3.13 -12.84
C ALA A 44 8.17 -4.28 -12.65
N PRO A 45 8.58 -5.56 -12.72
CA PRO A 45 7.76 -6.72 -12.34
C PRO A 45 7.08 -6.58 -10.97
N SER A 46 7.62 -5.70 -10.10
CA SER A 46 7.05 -5.31 -8.83
C SER A 46 5.65 -4.67 -8.93
N LEU A 47 5.27 -4.07 -10.07
CA LEU A 47 3.93 -3.49 -10.26
C LEU A 47 2.84 -4.55 -10.43
N LEU A 48 3.17 -5.65 -11.10
CA LEU A 48 2.28 -6.82 -11.21
C LEU A 48 2.13 -7.49 -9.84
N THR A 49 3.23 -7.69 -9.11
CA THR A 49 3.20 -8.18 -7.73
C THR A 49 2.41 -7.25 -6.81
N PHE A 50 2.55 -5.93 -6.98
CA PHE A 50 1.79 -4.97 -6.20
C PHE A 50 0.29 -5.00 -6.53
N TRP A 51 -0.12 -4.98 -7.79
CA TRP A 51 -1.56 -5.02 -8.12
C TRP A 51 -2.24 -6.32 -7.67
N PHE A 52 -1.60 -7.46 -7.93
CA PHE A 52 -2.23 -8.78 -7.70
C PHE A 52 -2.06 -9.29 -6.29
N VAL A 53 -0.88 -9.11 -5.68
CA VAL A 53 -0.58 -9.66 -4.35
C VAL A 53 -0.87 -8.61 -3.28
N ASN A 54 -0.19 -7.47 -3.30
CA ASN A 54 -0.34 -6.48 -2.22
C ASN A 54 -1.66 -5.70 -2.34
N GLY A 55 -2.12 -5.32 -3.52
CA GLY A 55 -3.33 -4.53 -3.74
C GLY A 55 -4.60 -5.30 -3.41
N LEU A 56 -4.69 -6.55 -3.88
CA LEU A 56 -5.83 -7.41 -3.56
C LEU A 56 -5.81 -7.84 -2.09
N LEU A 57 -4.65 -8.20 -1.53
CA LEU A 57 -4.54 -8.61 -0.12
C LEU A 57 -4.72 -7.43 0.83
N ASP A 58 -4.16 -6.26 0.54
CA ASP A 58 -4.28 -5.09 1.41
C ASP A 58 -5.68 -4.49 1.36
N PHE A 59 -6.32 -4.46 0.19
CA PHE A 59 -7.70 -3.98 0.08
C PHE A 59 -8.71 -4.98 0.66
N SER A 60 -8.52 -6.29 0.45
CA SER A 60 -9.34 -7.31 1.12
C SER A 60 -9.10 -7.32 2.63
N THR A 61 -7.87 -7.10 3.09
CA THR A 61 -7.55 -6.93 4.51
C THR A 61 -8.17 -5.64 5.06
N ALA A 62 -8.15 -4.53 4.32
CA ALA A 62 -8.79 -3.28 4.71
C ALA A 62 -10.33 -3.43 4.82
N LEU A 63 -10.94 -4.16 3.90
CA LEU A 63 -12.36 -4.53 3.96
C LEU A 63 -12.65 -5.43 5.16
N VAL A 64 -11.84 -6.48 5.36
CA VAL A 64 -12.01 -7.48 6.44
C VAL A 64 -11.75 -6.89 7.82
N ILE A 65 -10.87 -5.90 7.95
CA ILE A 65 -10.63 -5.19 9.21
C ILE A 65 -11.62 -4.00 9.35
N GLY A 66 -12.44 -3.72 8.33
CA GLY A 66 -13.51 -2.72 8.41
C GLY A 66 -13.05 -1.26 8.23
N SER A 67 -11.79 -1.02 7.81
CA SER A 67 -11.28 0.33 7.53
C SER A 67 -11.90 1.00 6.29
N ALA A 68 -12.67 0.23 5.50
CA ALA A 68 -13.42 0.71 4.34
C ALA A 68 -14.94 0.41 4.42
N SER A 69 -15.50 0.21 5.61
CA SER A 69 -16.88 -0.27 5.77
C SER A 69 -18.00 0.74 5.45
N ALA A 70 -17.69 2.05 5.34
CA ALA A 70 -18.67 3.09 5.02
C ALA A 70 -18.66 3.44 3.52
N GLY A 71 -19.83 3.39 2.86
CA GLY A 71 -19.96 3.49 1.39
C GLY A 71 -19.29 4.73 0.77
N GLY A 72 -19.37 5.90 1.39
CA GLY A 72 -18.71 7.13 0.89
C GLY A 72 -17.18 7.10 1.02
N GLY A 73 -16.66 6.57 2.14
CA GLY A 73 -15.22 6.45 2.36
C GLY A 73 -14.57 5.36 1.50
N LEU A 74 -15.33 4.31 1.17
CA LEU A 74 -14.88 3.23 0.30
C LEU A 74 -14.64 3.71 -1.13
N VAL A 75 -15.52 4.54 -1.67
CA VAL A 75 -15.38 5.08 -3.03
C VAL A 75 -14.12 5.95 -3.15
N VAL A 76 -13.89 6.86 -2.20
CA VAL A 76 -12.69 7.73 -2.21
C VAL A 76 -11.41 6.91 -2.10
N ARG A 77 -11.40 5.88 -1.23
CA ARG A 77 -10.27 4.95 -1.11
C ARG A 77 -10.04 4.16 -2.39
N LEU A 78 -11.10 3.68 -3.04
CA LEU A 78 -11.00 2.96 -4.30
C LEU A 78 -10.41 3.86 -5.40
N ILE A 79 -10.87 5.11 -5.49
CA ILE A 79 -10.31 6.11 -6.42
C ILE A 79 -8.82 6.32 -6.13
N ALA A 80 -8.45 6.55 -4.86
CA ALA A 80 -7.06 6.70 -4.47
C ALA A 80 -6.21 5.47 -4.83
N TYR A 81 -6.76 4.26 -4.67
CA TYR A 81 -6.10 3.01 -5.06
C TYR A 81 -5.90 2.89 -6.57
N VAL A 82 -6.91 3.21 -7.37
CA VAL A 82 -6.79 3.21 -8.84
C VAL A 82 -5.76 4.24 -9.31
N LEU A 83 -5.73 5.41 -8.67
CA LEU A 83 -4.78 6.49 -8.98
C LEU A 83 -3.39 6.29 -8.36
N LEU A 84 -3.21 5.31 -7.46
CA LEU A 84 -1.98 5.07 -6.72
C LEU A 84 -0.80 4.80 -7.66
N VAL A 85 -0.95 3.80 -8.53
CA VAL A 85 0.09 3.39 -9.47
C VAL A 85 0.46 4.50 -10.46
N PRO A 86 -0.48 5.12 -11.20
CA PRO A 86 -0.11 6.16 -12.15
C PRO A 86 0.55 7.35 -11.45
N THR A 87 0.09 7.72 -10.24
CA THR A 87 0.70 8.82 -9.47
C THR A 87 2.10 8.46 -8.98
N PHE A 88 2.28 7.25 -8.43
CA PHE A 88 3.59 6.78 -7.99
C PHE A 88 4.60 6.77 -9.15
N LEU A 89 4.17 6.29 -10.33
CA LEU A 89 5.02 6.29 -11.53
C LEU A 89 5.36 7.70 -11.98
N ALA A 90 4.38 8.60 -12.01
CA ALA A 90 4.61 10.00 -12.36
C ALA A 90 5.60 10.68 -11.41
N LEU A 91 5.48 10.46 -10.09
CA LEU A 91 6.41 10.98 -9.09
C LEU A 91 7.83 10.42 -9.29
N ARG A 92 7.93 9.11 -9.54
CA ARG A 92 9.22 8.44 -9.75
C ARG A 92 9.92 8.92 -11.02
N VAL A 93 9.19 8.99 -12.14
CA VAL A 93 9.71 9.50 -13.42
C VAL A 93 10.08 10.97 -13.30
N GLY A 94 9.21 11.78 -12.70
CA GLY A 94 9.47 13.21 -12.46
C GLY A 94 10.76 13.43 -11.69
N TYR A 95 11.01 12.64 -10.65
CA TYR A 95 12.26 12.69 -9.90
C TYR A 95 13.48 12.33 -10.77
N TYR A 96 13.43 11.23 -11.52
CA TYR A 96 14.54 10.83 -12.38
C TYR A 96 14.86 11.87 -13.46
N LEU A 97 13.84 12.56 -13.99
CA LEU A 97 14.02 13.63 -14.96
C LEU A 97 14.51 14.94 -14.33
N ALA A 98 14.15 15.22 -13.08
CA ALA A 98 14.59 16.42 -12.37
C ALA A 98 16.06 16.36 -11.95
N HIS A 99 16.58 15.18 -11.59
CA HIS A 99 17.97 15.05 -11.16
C HIS A 99 18.92 14.87 -12.36
N PRO A 100 19.90 15.76 -12.60
CA PRO A 100 20.67 15.79 -13.84
C PRO A 100 21.48 14.51 -14.10
N VAL A 101 21.93 13.81 -13.05
CA VAL A 101 22.66 12.54 -13.18
C VAL A 101 21.72 11.41 -13.61
N HIS A 102 20.55 11.30 -12.97
CA HIS A 102 19.56 10.27 -13.30
C HIS A 102 18.94 10.50 -14.67
N ARG A 103 18.71 11.76 -15.03
CA ARG A 103 18.20 12.15 -16.35
C ARG A 103 19.12 11.65 -17.47
N ARG A 104 20.44 11.82 -17.31
CA ARG A 104 21.43 11.30 -18.28
C ARG A 104 21.39 9.77 -18.35
N ALA A 105 21.28 9.09 -17.21
CA ALA A 105 21.19 7.63 -17.19
C ALA A 105 19.93 7.13 -17.91
N VAL A 106 18.77 7.74 -17.62
CA VAL A 106 17.50 7.44 -18.28
C VAL A 106 17.57 7.65 -19.79
N PHE A 107 18.12 8.78 -20.25
CA PHE A 107 18.30 9.03 -21.68
C PHE A 107 19.37 8.13 -22.33
N ALA A 108 20.29 7.58 -21.55
CA ALA A 108 21.22 6.55 -22.00
C ALA A 108 20.60 5.14 -21.99
N GLY A 109 19.31 4.99 -21.65
CA GLY A 109 18.62 3.70 -21.58
C GLY A 109 18.95 2.87 -20.33
N VAL A 110 19.54 3.50 -19.30
CA VAL A 110 19.93 2.83 -18.06
C VAL A 110 19.03 3.30 -16.92
N CYS A 111 18.46 2.35 -16.16
CA CYS A 111 17.63 2.69 -15.02
C CYS A 111 18.49 3.07 -13.80
N PRO A 112 18.31 4.29 -13.25
CA PRO A 112 19.00 4.68 -12.04
C PRO A 112 18.55 3.82 -10.85
N ASN A 113 19.51 3.19 -10.17
CA ASN A 113 19.26 2.41 -8.96
C ASN A 113 19.11 3.32 -7.73
N ALA A 114 18.11 4.22 -7.75
CA ALA A 114 17.79 5.06 -6.61
C ALA A 114 16.54 4.52 -5.90
N THR A 115 16.75 4.01 -4.69
CA THR A 115 15.70 3.58 -3.76
C THR A 115 15.19 4.80 -3.01
N LEU A 116 14.27 5.54 -3.60
CA LEU A 116 13.73 6.76 -3.01
C LEU A 116 12.29 6.60 -2.54
N LEU A 117 11.47 6.00 -3.40
CA LEU A 117 10.08 5.69 -3.10
C LEU A 117 9.87 4.19 -3.24
N SER A 118 9.17 3.62 -2.27
CA SER A 118 8.71 2.23 -2.26
C SER A 118 7.20 2.23 -2.38
N LEU A 119 6.70 1.49 -3.36
CA LEU A 119 5.28 1.40 -3.66
C LEU A 119 4.49 0.81 -2.49
N ASP A 120 5.08 -0.16 -1.78
CA ASP A 120 4.47 -0.79 -0.61
C ASP A 120 4.25 0.24 0.51
N TRP A 121 5.28 1.01 0.87
CA TRP A 121 5.15 2.05 1.89
C TRP A 121 4.29 3.25 1.45
N PHE A 122 4.26 3.55 0.15
CA PHE A 122 3.33 4.54 -0.40
C PHE A 122 1.88 4.10 -0.21
N SER A 123 1.57 2.83 -0.44
CA SER A 123 0.23 2.27 -0.23
C SER A 123 -0.19 2.24 1.24
N VAL A 124 0.76 1.97 2.15
CA VAL A 124 0.53 2.10 3.61
C VAL A 124 0.07 3.51 3.96
N GLY A 125 0.58 4.54 3.27
CA GLY A 125 0.13 5.93 3.38
C GLY A 125 -1.39 6.10 3.19
N ILE A 126 -1.98 5.38 2.23
CA ILE A 126 -3.41 5.44 1.90
C ILE A 126 -4.23 4.59 2.88
N LEU A 127 -3.72 3.43 3.26
CA LEU A 127 -4.40 2.49 4.15
C LEU A 127 -4.46 2.99 5.58
N ALA A 128 -3.35 3.52 6.09
CA ALA A 128 -3.20 3.90 7.49
C ALA A 128 -4.14 5.05 7.89
N THR A 129 -4.56 5.90 6.94
CA THR A 129 -5.58 6.95 7.20
C THR A 129 -6.96 6.38 7.50
N GLY A 130 -7.20 5.10 7.18
CA GLY A 130 -8.43 4.37 7.52
C GLY A 130 -8.30 3.48 8.74
N LEU A 131 -7.10 3.34 9.27
CA LEU A 131 -6.81 2.51 10.43
C LEU A 131 -7.70 2.86 11.66
N PRO A 132 -8.04 4.12 11.95
CA PRO A 132 -8.94 4.43 13.05
C PRO A 132 -10.34 3.82 12.93
N LEU A 133 -10.87 3.66 11.70
CA LEU A 133 -12.16 2.99 11.46
C LEU A 133 -12.05 1.50 11.80
N ALA A 134 -10.95 0.88 11.40
CA ALA A 134 -10.62 -0.49 11.77
C ALA A 134 -10.50 -0.67 13.30
N PHE A 135 -9.96 0.33 14.00
CA PHE A 135 -9.87 0.32 15.46
C PHE A 135 -11.15 0.69 16.19
N GLN A 136 -12.25 1.03 15.50
CA GLN A 136 -13.53 1.20 16.18
C GLN A 136 -13.93 -0.07 16.95
N ARG A 137 -13.61 -1.25 16.41
CA ARG A 137 -13.63 -2.53 17.12
C ARG A 137 -12.21 -2.90 17.55
N LEU A 138 -11.70 -2.19 18.55
CA LEU A 138 -10.33 -2.34 19.02
C LEU A 138 -10.07 -3.72 19.65
N GLY A 139 -11.08 -4.30 20.31
CA GLY A 139 -10.96 -5.56 21.05
C GLY A 139 -10.48 -6.75 20.21
N PRO A 140 -11.08 -7.04 19.04
CA PRO A 140 -10.59 -8.07 18.13
C PRO A 140 -9.11 -7.91 17.79
N TRP A 141 -8.68 -6.67 17.51
CA TRP A 141 -7.28 -6.37 17.21
C TRP A 141 -6.39 -6.62 18.42
N VAL A 142 -6.76 -6.13 19.62
CA VAL A 142 -6.00 -6.36 20.85
C VAL A 142 -5.87 -7.86 21.13
N GLY A 143 -6.98 -8.60 21.11
CA GLY A 143 -6.99 -10.04 21.39
C GLY A 143 -6.09 -10.83 20.44
N ALA A 144 -6.19 -10.58 19.13
CA ALA A 144 -5.36 -11.24 18.13
C ALA A 144 -3.87 -10.88 18.29
N ASN A 145 -3.56 -9.61 18.48
CA ASN A 145 -2.17 -9.15 18.65
C ASN A 145 -1.55 -9.64 19.96
N THR A 146 -2.31 -9.83 21.03
CA THR A 146 -1.82 -10.49 22.25
C THR A 146 -1.42 -11.93 21.96
N VAL A 147 -2.23 -12.69 21.23
CA VAL A 147 -1.89 -14.07 20.82
C VAL A 147 -0.64 -14.08 19.96
N TYR A 148 -0.53 -13.18 18.98
CA TYR A 148 0.67 -13.07 18.14
C TYR A 148 1.91 -12.68 18.95
N LEU A 149 1.80 -11.68 19.84
CA LEU A 149 2.93 -11.23 20.64
C LEU A 149 3.46 -12.36 21.53
N LEU A 150 2.56 -13.07 22.22
CA LEU A 150 2.94 -14.18 23.08
C LEU A 150 3.49 -15.36 22.26
N GLY A 151 2.80 -15.75 21.19
CA GLY A 151 3.13 -16.94 20.40
C GLY A 151 4.30 -16.78 19.43
N LEU A 152 4.63 -15.55 19.01
CA LEU A 152 5.73 -15.28 18.09
C LEU A 152 7.00 -14.76 18.77
N PHE A 153 6.86 -14.00 19.88
CA PHE A 153 8.00 -13.31 20.50
C PHE A 153 8.31 -13.76 21.92
N VAL A 154 7.31 -14.08 22.74
CA VAL A 154 7.54 -14.37 24.18
C VAL A 154 7.76 -15.85 24.43
N LEU A 155 6.75 -16.68 24.14
CA LEU A 155 6.76 -18.12 24.42
C LEU A 155 7.80 -18.90 23.60
N PRO A 156 8.09 -18.56 22.33
CA PRO A 156 9.16 -19.23 21.59
C PRO A 156 10.53 -19.17 22.28
N ARG A 157 10.80 -18.16 23.11
CA ARG A 157 12.07 -18.04 23.85
C ARG A 157 12.27 -19.12 24.90
N LEU A 158 11.19 -19.80 25.30
CA LEU A 158 11.21 -20.87 26.29
C LEU A 158 11.30 -22.26 25.64
N MET A 159 11.31 -22.33 24.31
CA MET A 159 11.26 -23.59 23.55
C MET A 159 12.35 -23.60 22.47
N SER A 160 12.61 -24.76 21.88
CA SER A 160 13.54 -24.87 20.76
C SER A 160 13.08 -25.93 19.75
N GLY A 161 13.53 -25.77 18.50
CA GLY A 161 13.32 -26.74 17.43
C GLY A 161 11.87 -26.82 16.93
N ARG A 162 11.36 -28.04 16.70
CA ARG A 162 10.02 -28.23 16.08
C ARG A 162 8.87 -27.65 16.90
N ARG A 163 8.97 -27.64 18.23
CA ARG A 163 7.93 -27.10 19.10
C ARG A 163 7.79 -25.59 18.96
N GLU A 164 8.91 -24.89 18.78
CA GLU A 164 8.94 -23.45 18.53
C GLU A 164 8.25 -23.09 17.21
N THR A 165 8.57 -23.82 16.13
CA THR A 165 7.93 -23.60 14.82
C THR A 165 6.43 -23.90 14.89
N GLY A 166 6.04 -25.00 15.53
CA GLY A 166 4.64 -25.37 15.73
C GLY A 166 3.87 -24.31 16.52
N LEU A 167 4.46 -23.76 17.57
CA LEU A 167 3.87 -22.67 18.36
C LEU A 167 3.70 -21.40 17.53
N LYS A 168 4.72 -21.00 16.77
CA LYS A 168 4.65 -19.80 15.90
C LYS A 168 3.51 -19.94 14.88
N VAL A 169 3.47 -21.06 14.15
CA VAL A 169 2.38 -21.32 13.17
C VAL A 169 1.03 -21.43 13.84
N GLY A 170 0.93 -22.14 14.96
CA GLY A 170 -0.30 -22.27 15.74
C GLY A 170 -0.83 -20.91 16.21
N SER A 171 0.04 -20.01 16.67
CA SER A 171 -0.34 -18.67 17.11
C SER A 171 -0.88 -17.81 15.96
N LEU A 172 -0.35 -17.96 14.75
CA LEU A 172 -0.87 -17.28 13.56
C LEU A 172 -2.29 -17.74 13.24
N VAL A 173 -2.53 -19.05 13.27
CA VAL A 173 -3.86 -19.63 13.03
C VAL A 173 -4.83 -19.19 14.13
N VAL A 174 -4.48 -19.39 15.40
CA VAL A 174 -5.36 -19.07 16.54
C VAL A 174 -5.68 -17.59 16.59
N GLY A 175 -4.68 -16.71 16.44
CA GLY A 175 -4.93 -15.26 16.45
C GLY A 175 -5.83 -14.82 15.30
N THR A 176 -5.68 -15.44 14.12
CA THR A 176 -6.55 -15.15 12.96
C THR A 176 -7.98 -15.63 13.19
N VAL A 177 -8.17 -16.85 13.68
CA VAL A 177 -9.49 -17.41 14.01
C VAL A 177 -10.17 -16.56 15.09
N LEU A 178 -9.42 -16.17 16.13
CA LEU A 178 -9.92 -15.28 17.18
C LEU A 178 -10.38 -13.94 16.61
N PHE A 179 -9.56 -13.31 15.77
CA PHE A 179 -9.90 -12.05 15.12
C PHE A 179 -11.19 -12.15 14.30
N LEU A 180 -11.31 -13.19 13.48
CA LEU A 180 -12.47 -13.43 12.64
C LEU A 180 -13.73 -13.71 13.47
N TYR A 181 -13.61 -14.55 14.51
CA TYR A 181 -14.73 -14.85 15.40
C TYR A 181 -15.18 -13.61 16.18
N ALA A 182 -14.25 -12.81 16.68
CA ALA A 182 -14.58 -11.58 17.39
C ALA A 182 -15.29 -10.54 16.49
N ASN A 183 -14.93 -10.45 15.21
CA ASN A 183 -15.53 -9.49 14.27
C ASN A 183 -16.82 -9.97 13.60
N TYR A 184 -16.90 -11.25 13.25
CA TYR A 184 -17.95 -11.82 12.40
C TYR A 184 -18.73 -12.95 13.08
N GLY A 185 -18.26 -13.43 14.22
CA GLY A 185 -18.85 -14.56 14.92
C GLY A 185 -20.29 -14.31 15.37
N ALA A 186 -20.74 -13.06 15.52
CA ALA A 186 -22.15 -12.77 15.79
C ALA A 186 -23.09 -13.19 14.64
N VAL A 187 -22.63 -13.05 13.38
CA VAL A 187 -23.39 -13.47 12.19
C VAL A 187 -23.43 -15.00 12.11
N VAL A 188 -22.30 -15.65 12.38
CA VAL A 188 -22.16 -17.11 12.33
C VAL A 188 -22.86 -17.78 13.52
N ALA A 189 -22.84 -17.15 14.69
CA ALA A 189 -23.50 -17.61 15.91
C ALA A 189 -25.01 -17.78 15.73
N GLY A 190 -25.65 -16.83 15.02
CA GLY A 190 -27.07 -16.91 14.70
C GLY A 190 -27.45 -18.08 13.77
N VAL A 191 -26.51 -18.54 12.93
CA VAL A 191 -26.77 -19.59 11.92
C VAL A 191 -26.33 -20.97 12.39
N MET A 192 -25.22 -21.07 13.13
CA MET A 192 -24.61 -22.33 13.55
C MET A 192 -24.80 -22.66 15.03
N GLY A 193 -25.50 -21.82 15.80
CA GLY A 193 -25.75 -22.05 17.23
C GLY A 193 -24.52 -21.88 18.13
N LEU A 194 -23.52 -21.11 17.68
CA LEU A 194 -22.33 -20.80 18.46
C LEU A 194 -22.63 -19.69 19.50
N PRO A 195 -21.94 -19.66 20.66
CA PRO A 195 -22.12 -18.62 21.65
C PRO A 195 -21.70 -17.24 21.12
N ALA A 196 -22.36 -16.17 21.55
CA ALA A 196 -21.95 -14.82 21.14
C ALA A 196 -20.47 -14.56 21.48
N PRO A 197 -19.69 -13.88 20.59
CA PRO A 197 -18.25 -13.68 20.81
C PRO A 197 -17.89 -13.06 22.16
N ALA A 198 -18.71 -12.13 22.66
CA ALA A 198 -18.49 -11.50 23.97
C ALA A 198 -18.60 -12.49 25.15
N ALA A 199 -19.43 -13.53 25.02
CA ALA A 199 -19.59 -14.56 26.05
C ALA A 199 -18.39 -15.53 26.09
N LEU A 200 -17.74 -15.77 24.94
CA LEU A 200 -16.62 -16.70 24.83
C LEU A 200 -15.25 -16.03 25.00
N LEU A 201 -15.04 -14.88 24.35
CA LEU A 201 -13.75 -14.18 24.30
C LEU A 201 -13.61 -13.09 25.37
N GLY A 202 -14.72 -12.75 26.04
CA GLY A 202 -14.77 -11.73 27.08
C GLY A 202 -14.75 -10.29 26.54
N PRO A 203 -14.78 -9.31 27.47
CA PRO A 203 -14.96 -7.89 27.14
C PRO A 203 -13.74 -7.26 26.46
N ILE A 204 -12.53 -7.75 26.74
CA ILE A 204 -11.29 -7.19 26.17
C ILE A 204 -11.24 -7.47 24.66
N ALA A 205 -11.55 -8.70 24.25
CA ALA A 205 -11.54 -9.11 22.84
C ALA A 205 -12.73 -8.57 22.03
N THR A 206 -13.67 -7.88 22.67
CA THR A 206 -14.86 -7.28 22.05
C THR A 206 -15.00 -5.79 22.31
N MET A 207 -13.98 -5.16 22.90
CA MET A 207 -13.95 -3.74 23.21
C MET A 207 -14.13 -2.87 21.95
N THR A 208 -14.90 -1.80 22.08
CA THR A 208 -15.10 -0.81 21.02
C THR A 208 -14.66 0.57 21.47
N LEU A 209 -14.10 1.36 20.55
CA LEU A 209 -13.87 2.79 20.79
C LEU A 209 -15.19 3.56 20.68
N SER A 210 -15.28 4.65 21.44
CA SER A 210 -16.41 5.59 21.29
C SER A 210 -16.34 6.29 19.93
N GLU A 211 -17.49 6.70 19.39
CA GLU A 211 -17.57 7.46 18.14
C GLU A 211 -16.74 8.75 18.20
N ALA A 212 -16.74 9.44 19.35
CA ALA A 212 -15.94 10.65 19.56
C ALA A 212 -14.44 10.35 19.48
N THR A 213 -13.98 9.24 20.07
CA THR A 213 -12.58 8.82 20.00
C THR A 213 -12.18 8.44 18.57
N THR A 214 -13.03 7.67 17.87
CA THR A 214 -12.79 7.31 16.46
C THR A 214 -12.76 8.54 15.56
N ALA A 215 -13.67 9.49 15.75
CA ALA A 215 -13.68 10.74 14.99
C ALA A 215 -12.43 11.59 15.24
N SER A 216 -11.97 11.68 16.49
CA SER A 216 -10.73 12.40 16.85
C SER A 216 -9.50 11.76 16.20
N LEU A 217 -9.37 10.43 16.29
CA LEU A 217 -8.29 9.69 15.62
C LEU A 217 -8.33 9.86 14.10
N LEU A 218 -9.53 9.89 13.51
CA LEU A 218 -9.69 10.16 12.08
C LEU A 218 -9.23 11.58 11.72
N ARG A 219 -9.59 12.61 12.48
CA ARG A 219 -9.10 13.98 12.20
C ARG A 219 -7.58 14.06 12.31
N MET A 220 -7.00 13.41 13.32
CA MET A 220 -5.55 13.40 13.52
C MET A 220 -4.81 12.70 12.37
N THR A 221 -5.29 11.53 11.96
CA THR A 221 -4.68 10.77 10.85
C THR A 221 -4.97 11.38 9.48
N ASN A 222 -6.08 12.11 9.32
CA ASN A 222 -6.44 12.80 8.08
C ASN A 222 -6.04 14.29 8.09
N SER A 223 -5.16 14.71 9.01
CA SER A 223 -4.58 16.04 9.03
C SER A 223 -3.42 16.14 8.04
N VAL A 224 -3.33 17.23 7.28
CA VAL A 224 -2.20 17.49 6.36
C VAL A 224 -0.87 17.58 7.09
N VAL A 225 -0.86 18.14 8.31
CA VAL A 225 0.36 18.34 9.09
C VAL A 225 0.70 17.09 9.91
N ILE A 226 -0.27 16.56 10.65
CA ILE A 226 -0.03 15.49 11.62
C ILE A 226 -0.13 14.10 10.98
N GLY A 227 -1.04 13.91 10.02
CA GLY A 227 -1.29 12.64 9.37
C GLY A 227 -0.04 12.02 8.75
N PRO A 228 0.68 12.71 7.85
CA PRO A 228 1.90 12.18 7.23
C PRO A 228 2.97 11.80 8.25
N VAL A 229 3.14 12.58 9.32
CA VAL A 229 4.11 12.28 10.39
C VAL A 229 3.71 11.02 11.16
N PHE A 230 2.45 10.95 11.58
CA PHE A 230 1.92 9.80 12.31
C PHE A 230 2.03 8.52 11.48
N VAL A 231 1.59 8.57 10.22
CA VAL A 231 1.62 7.42 9.32
C VAL A 231 3.05 7.01 8.97
N ALA A 232 3.97 7.96 8.79
CA ALA A 232 5.38 7.65 8.57
C ALA A 232 6.01 6.94 9.78
N LEU A 233 5.74 7.40 11.01
CA LEU A 233 6.21 6.73 12.22
C LEU A 233 5.61 5.34 12.39
N LEU A 234 4.32 5.17 12.06
CA LEU A 234 3.67 3.86 12.02
C LEU A 234 4.37 2.95 11.01
N ALA A 235 4.56 3.39 9.78
CA ALA A 235 5.25 2.64 8.73
C ALA A 235 6.68 2.25 9.15
N LEU A 236 7.43 3.16 9.78
CA LEU A 236 8.76 2.88 10.29
C LEU A 236 8.73 1.81 11.39
N SER A 237 7.75 1.86 12.29
CA SER A 237 7.59 0.85 13.34
C SER A 237 7.24 -0.52 12.74
N MET A 238 6.31 -0.57 11.78
CA MET A 238 5.96 -1.78 11.05
C MET A 238 7.16 -2.35 10.29
N ASN A 239 7.94 -1.52 9.60
CA ASN A 239 9.16 -1.95 8.92
C ASN A 239 10.14 -2.62 9.89
N ARG A 240 10.28 -2.09 11.11
CA ARG A 240 11.15 -2.67 12.15
C ARG A 240 10.59 -3.98 12.71
N ILE A 241 9.28 -4.08 12.90
CA ILE A 241 8.64 -5.28 13.46
C ILE A 241 8.66 -6.41 12.43
N LEU A 242 8.24 -6.15 11.20
CA LEU A 242 8.11 -7.14 10.13
C LEU A 242 9.46 -7.72 9.66
N THR A 243 10.56 -7.03 9.94
CA THR A 243 11.92 -7.47 9.56
C THR A 243 12.68 -8.14 10.71
N ARG A 244 11.99 -8.41 11.83
CA ARG A 244 12.55 -9.15 12.96
C ARG A 244 12.86 -10.61 12.58
N PRO A 245 13.99 -11.17 13.04
CA PRO A 245 14.35 -12.57 12.77
C PRO A 245 13.23 -13.53 13.20
N GLU A 246 12.56 -13.23 14.33
CA GLU A 246 11.46 -14.02 14.87
C GLU A 246 10.31 -14.26 13.86
N LEU A 247 10.09 -13.32 12.93
CA LEU A 247 9.10 -13.45 11.85
C LEU A 247 9.71 -13.98 10.55
N THR A 248 10.90 -13.49 10.17
CA THR A 248 11.53 -13.88 8.89
C THR A 248 12.04 -15.32 8.87
N GLU A 249 12.24 -15.93 10.03
CA GLU A 249 12.63 -17.34 10.16
C GLU A 249 11.46 -18.31 10.01
N ILE A 250 10.21 -17.83 10.06
CA ILE A 250 9.02 -18.66 9.86
C ILE A 250 9.01 -19.13 8.39
N PRO A 251 8.96 -20.45 8.11
CA PRO A 251 9.09 -20.98 6.75
C PRO A 251 8.11 -20.38 5.74
N VAL A 252 6.88 -20.10 6.19
CA VAL A 252 5.81 -19.49 5.38
C VAL A 252 6.17 -18.07 4.97
N PHE A 253 6.83 -17.31 5.85
CA PHE A 253 7.12 -15.89 5.66
C PHE A 253 8.50 -15.60 5.08
N ARG A 254 9.41 -16.57 5.16
CA ARG A 254 10.79 -16.43 4.66
C ARG A 254 10.89 -16.01 3.20
N ARG A 255 9.89 -16.36 2.39
CA ARG A 255 9.83 -16.03 0.95
C ARG A 255 8.90 -14.87 0.61
N THR A 256 8.11 -14.39 1.57
CA THR A 256 7.08 -13.37 1.33
C THR A 256 7.37 -12.05 2.04
N LEU A 257 8.16 -12.06 3.13
CA LEU A 257 8.51 -10.84 3.84
C LEU A 257 9.59 -10.05 3.06
N PRO A 258 9.36 -8.74 2.82
CA PRO A 258 10.33 -7.89 2.15
C PRO A 258 11.66 -7.83 2.90
N ARG A 259 12.74 -7.58 2.16
CA ARG A 259 13.98 -7.10 2.79
C ARG A 259 13.71 -5.73 3.42
N ARG A 260 14.42 -5.45 4.52
CA ARG A 260 14.26 -4.20 5.25
C ARG A 260 14.60 -3.00 4.37
N ASP A 261 13.60 -2.17 4.09
CA ASP A 261 13.81 -0.93 3.37
C ASP A 261 14.53 0.10 4.26
N PRO A 262 15.36 0.99 3.67
CA PRO A 262 15.98 2.08 4.41
C PRO A 262 14.93 2.98 5.07
N ALA A 263 15.21 3.45 6.29
CA ALA A 263 14.24 4.25 7.06
C ALA A 263 13.77 5.49 6.31
N GLN A 264 14.66 6.16 5.58
CA GLN A 264 14.33 7.33 4.78
C GLN A 264 13.31 7.01 3.69
N VAL A 265 13.44 5.85 3.02
CA VAL A 265 12.49 5.41 1.98
C VAL A 265 11.12 5.15 2.57
N VAL A 266 11.08 4.44 3.71
CA VAL A 266 9.82 4.14 4.39
C VAL A 266 9.10 5.41 4.82
N LEU A 267 9.82 6.32 5.51
CA LEU A 267 9.25 7.56 6.01
C LEU A 267 8.73 8.45 4.88
N THR A 268 9.56 8.67 3.85
CA THR A 268 9.18 9.53 2.72
C THR A 268 8.04 8.94 1.92
N SER A 269 8.07 7.64 1.62
CA SER A 269 7.00 6.98 0.85
C SER A 269 5.66 7.02 1.59
N ALA A 270 5.65 6.70 2.89
CA ALA A 270 4.44 6.72 3.69
C ALA A 270 3.88 8.14 3.86
N ALA A 271 4.74 9.14 4.09
CA ALA A 271 4.33 10.53 4.19
C ALA A 271 3.74 11.05 2.87
N VAL A 272 4.42 10.80 1.74
CA VAL A 272 3.96 11.23 0.41
C VAL A 272 2.68 10.50 0.01
N GLY A 273 2.56 9.20 0.30
CA GLY A 273 1.33 8.43 0.07
C GLY A 273 0.15 8.95 0.88
N THR A 274 0.40 9.39 2.12
CA THR A 274 -0.61 10.05 2.96
C THR A 274 -1.06 11.38 2.37
N LEU A 275 -0.12 12.24 1.96
CA LEU A 275 -0.43 13.52 1.31
C LEU A 275 -1.19 13.33 -0.01
N PHE A 276 -0.83 12.31 -0.80
CA PHE A 276 -1.55 11.94 -2.00
C PHE A 276 -3.01 11.58 -1.69
N TYR A 277 -3.24 10.71 -0.71
CA TYR A 277 -4.60 10.35 -0.29
C TYR A 277 -5.39 11.58 0.17
N LEU A 278 -4.78 12.46 0.96
CA LEU A 278 -5.44 13.70 1.40
C LEU A 278 -5.75 14.64 0.24
N GLY A 279 -4.92 14.68 -0.80
CA GLY A 279 -5.22 15.40 -2.05
C GLY A 279 -6.45 14.82 -2.75
N VAL A 280 -6.57 13.49 -2.83
CA VAL A 280 -7.76 12.83 -3.40
C VAL A 280 -9.01 13.15 -2.56
N VAL A 281 -8.90 13.14 -1.23
CA VAL A 281 -9.97 13.56 -0.32
C VAL A 281 -10.35 15.02 -0.54
N ALA A 282 -9.37 15.92 -0.71
CA ALA A 282 -9.59 17.33 -0.97
C ALA A 282 -10.41 17.56 -2.25
N VAL A 283 -10.00 16.88 -3.34
CA VAL A 283 -10.63 17.00 -4.66
C VAL A 283 -12.04 16.41 -4.65
N SER A 284 -12.23 15.27 -3.98
CA SER A 284 -13.52 14.58 -3.95
C SER A 284 -14.52 15.18 -2.95
N GLY A 285 -14.04 15.65 -1.80
CA GLY A 285 -14.86 16.13 -0.68
C GLY A 285 -14.87 17.64 -0.50
N GLY A 286 -14.05 18.40 -1.23
CA GLY A 286 -13.99 19.86 -1.17
C GLY A 286 -13.42 20.46 0.12
N SER A 287 -12.93 19.61 1.04
CA SER A 287 -12.40 20.05 2.34
C SER A 287 -11.28 19.14 2.82
N VAL A 288 -10.35 19.70 3.60
CA VAL A 288 -9.25 18.96 4.22
C VAL A 288 -9.01 19.49 5.63
N VAL A 289 -8.70 18.59 6.56
CA VAL A 289 -8.25 18.97 7.89
C VAL A 289 -6.78 19.38 7.81
N VAL A 290 -6.46 20.63 8.12
CA VAL A 290 -5.07 21.10 8.14
C VAL A 290 -4.42 20.71 9.47
N ILE A 291 -5.06 21.06 10.58
CA ILE A 291 -4.68 20.74 11.97
C ILE A 291 -5.94 20.18 12.66
N PRO A 292 -5.84 19.06 13.41
CA PRO A 292 -7.00 18.36 13.97
C PRO A 292 -7.70 19.06 15.14
#